data_AF-A0A970V9H0-F1
#
_entry.id   AF-A0A970V9H0-F1
#
_cell.length_a   1.000
_cell.length_b   1.000
_cell.length_c   1.000
_cell.angle_alpha   90.00
_cell.angle_beta   90.00
_cell.angle_gamma   90.00
#
_symmetry.space_group_name_H-M   'P 1'
#
loop_
_entity.id
_entity.type
_entity.pdbx_description
1 polymer ?
#
loop_
_entity_poly.entity_id
_entity_poly.type
_entity_poly.pdbx_seq_one_letter_code
_entity_poly.pdbx_strand_id
1 'polypeptide(L)'
;MRRVASVCFALGLLVTLAGAGMALFPVLRAVLAERPWFQTAILIGEAAASPWLQARAPAARVGMGLVIAPRFAARELRPDGAGELIGLYRFPLHYRVRAEDGEVLIDQWVLLEGGADRVLSQDQVELGGIGLDVPGPLAVDVRFDPFPLPPGKRLRLEAVLLPDRLYSADLIQAELRLFRQPVSAYALVRQGVAVLCAGLALMLLGLGAELRVARRAVRQPPAPAAHPAVSTRLGLDA
;
A
#
# COMPACT_ATOMS: atom_id res chain seq x y z
N MET A 1 -40.29 -9.02 -18.60
CA MET A 1 -39.04 -9.63 -18.06
C MET A 1 -37.77 -8.96 -18.59
N ARG A 2 -37.63 -8.66 -19.90
CA ARG A 2 -36.44 -8.02 -20.48
C ARG A 2 -36.05 -6.67 -19.83
N ARG A 3 -37.03 -5.77 -19.61
CA ARG A 3 -36.80 -4.49 -18.89
C ARG A 3 -36.23 -4.67 -17.47
N VAL A 4 -36.61 -5.74 -16.77
CA VAL A 4 -36.16 -6.00 -15.39
C VAL A 4 -34.70 -6.48 -15.40
N ALA A 5 -34.32 -7.34 -16.34
CA ALA A 5 -32.95 -7.84 -16.45
C ALA A 5 -31.95 -6.74 -16.85
N SER A 6 -32.34 -5.85 -17.77
CA SER A 6 -31.52 -4.69 -18.16
C SER A 6 -31.36 -3.69 -17.00
N VAL A 7 -32.41 -3.46 -16.19
CA VAL A 7 -32.34 -2.62 -14.98
C VAL A 7 -31.44 -3.24 -13.91
N CYS A 8 -31.54 -4.55 -13.68
CA CYS A 8 -30.65 -5.26 -12.76
C CYS A 8 -29.18 -5.19 -13.18
N PHE A 9 -28.90 -5.29 -14.49
CA PHE A 9 -27.55 -5.16 -15.02
C PHE A 9 -26.98 -3.74 -14.84
N ALA A 10 -27.75 -2.70 -15.19
CA ALA A 10 -27.34 -1.30 -15.02
C ALA A 10 -27.13 -0.94 -13.54
N LEU A 11 -28.02 -1.41 -12.66
CA LEU A 11 -27.87 -1.26 -11.21
C LEU A 11 -26.62 -1.98 -10.70
N GLY A 12 -26.39 -3.22 -11.15
CA GLY A 12 -25.19 -3.99 -10.82
C GLY A 12 -23.90 -3.29 -11.25
N LEU A 13 -23.88 -2.66 -12.43
CA LEU A 13 -22.75 -1.87 -12.92
C LEU A 13 -22.45 -0.67 -12.00
N LEU A 14 -23.48 0.11 -11.65
CA LEU A 14 -23.34 1.27 -10.77
C LEU A 14 -22.83 0.87 -9.37
N VAL A 15 -23.39 -0.20 -8.80
CA VAL A 15 -22.97 -0.74 -7.50
C VAL A 15 -21.53 -1.25 -7.55
N THR A 16 -21.14 -1.92 -8.63
CA THR A 16 -19.75 -2.40 -8.83
C THR A 16 -18.76 -1.24 -8.92
N LEU A 17 -19.10 -0.18 -9.68
CA LEU A 17 -18.26 1.02 -9.80
C LEU A 17 -18.14 1.76 -8.45
N ALA A 18 -19.22 1.86 -7.69
CA ALA A 18 -19.19 2.44 -6.34
C ALA A 18 -18.32 1.62 -5.38
N GLY A 19 -18.44 0.29 -5.41
CA GLY A 19 -17.59 -0.63 -4.64
C GLY A 19 -16.11 -0.53 -5.02
N ALA A 20 -15.81 -0.47 -6.32
CA ALA A 20 -14.46 -0.28 -6.84
C ALA A 20 -13.85 1.05 -6.36
N GLY A 21 -14.61 2.14 -6.43
CA GLY A 21 -14.16 3.45 -5.94
C GLY A 21 -13.86 3.44 -4.44
N MET A 22 -14.74 2.86 -3.63
CA MET A 22 -14.55 2.75 -2.17
C MET A 22 -13.37 1.86 -1.79
N ALA A 23 -13.05 0.82 -2.57
CA ALA A 23 -11.90 -0.04 -2.33
C ALA A 23 -10.58 0.56 -2.84
N LEU A 24 -10.59 1.20 -4.03
CA LEU A 24 -9.39 1.69 -4.69
C LEU A 24 -8.89 3.01 -4.08
N PHE A 25 -9.79 3.93 -3.73
CA PHE A 25 -9.43 5.22 -3.15
C PHE A 25 -8.53 5.13 -1.89
N PRO A 26 -8.85 4.30 -0.87
CA PRO A 26 -7.98 4.15 0.29
C PRO A 26 -6.64 3.46 -0.03
N VAL A 27 -6.61 2.54 -0.99
CA VAL A 27 -5.36 1.90 -1.45
C VAL A 27 -4.47 2.93 -2.13
N LEU A 28 -5.01 3.73 -3.06
CA LEU A 28 -4.29 4.81 -3.70
C LEU A 28 -3.76 5.81 -2.66
N ARG A 29 -4.56 6.15 -1.65
CA ARG A 29 -4.14 7.02 -0.55
C ARG A 29 -3.03 6.40 0.31
N ALA A 30 -3.06 5.09 0.52
CA ALA A 30 -2.01 4.36 1.22
C ALA A 30 -0.69 4.37 0.41
N VAL A 31 -0.75 4.09 -0.90
CA VAL A 31 0.41 4.17 -1.80
C VAL A 31 0.99 5.59 -1.84
N LEU A 32 0.14 6.61 -1.93
CA LEU A 32 0.59 8.01 -1.87
C LEU A 32 1.19 8.39 -0.50
N ALA A 33 0.80 7.70 0.57
CA ALA A 33 1.35 7.91 1.92
C ALA A 33 2.73 7.27 2.13
N GLU A 34 3.19 6.40 1.22
CA GLU A 34 4.55 5.86 1.25
C GLU A 34 5.61 6.87 0.80
N ARG A 35 5.21 8.01 0.23
CA ARG A 35 6.15 9.10 -0.06
C ARG A 35 6.48 9.85 1.23
N PRO A 36 7.77 9.98 1.60
CA PRO A 36 8.13 10.77 2.75
C PRO A 36 7.72 12.22 2.49
N TRP A 37 7.03 12.82 3.44
CA TRP A 37 6.62 14.23 3.33
C TRP A 37 7.73 15.18 3.82
N PHE A 38 8.71 14.63 4.55
CA PHE A 38 9.94 15.29 4.95
C PHE A 38 11.08 14.27 4.95
N GLN A 39 12.25 14.71 4.48
CA GLN A 39 13.48 13.91 4.42
C GLN A 39 14.66 14.83 4.75
N THR A 40 15.56 14.35 5.59
CA THR A 40 16.80 15.06 5.94
C THR A 40 17.93 14.09 6.18
N ALA A 41 19.16 14.49 5.82
CA ALA A 41 20.34 13.71 6.10
C ALA A 41 20.64 13.73 7.61
N ILE A 42 21.08 12.59 8.15
CA ILE A 42 21.61 12.48 9.51
C ILE A 42 23.12 12.29 9.41
N LEU A 43 23.87 13.10 10.13
CA LEU A 43 25.30 12.90 10.32
C LEU A 43 25.55 12.15 11.64
N ILE A 44 26.53 11.24 11.65
CA ILE A 44 26.85 10.45 12.84
C ILE A 44 27.25 11.39 13.99
N GLY A 45 26.64 11.18 15.15
CA GLY A 45 26.89 11.95 16.37
C GLY A 45 26.20 13.32 16.39
N GLU A 46 25.54 13.74 15.31
CA GLU A 46 24.82 15.00 15.24
C GLU A 46 23.31 14.79 15.39
N ALA A 47 22.64 15.77 16.00
CA ALA A 47 21.20 15.77 16.14
C ALA A 47 20.54 16.27 14.84
N ALA A 48 19.87 15.38 14.13
CA ALA A 48 18.95 15.73 13.08
C ALA A 48 17.59 16.07 13.69
N ALA A 49 16.95 17.14 13.21
CA ALA A 49 15.68 17.56 13.76
C ALA A 49 14.69 17.90 12.65
N SER A 50 13.46 17.42 12.81
CA SER A 50 12.37 17.71 11.88
C SER A 50 11.94 19.18 11.97
N PRO A 51 11.22 19.71 10.97
CA PRO A 51 10.39 20.89 11.16
C PRO A 51 9.29 20.60 12.20
N TRP A 52 8.68 21.66 12.72
CA TRP A 52 7.51 21.55 13.60
C TRP A 52 6.31 20.95 12.86
N LEU A 53 5.84 19.83 13.38
CA LEU A 53 4.74 19.01 12.91
C LEU A 53 3.44 19.46 13.56
N GLN A 54 2.38 19.66 12.79
CA GLN A 54 1.04 19.91 13.32
C GLN A 54 0.04 18.92 12.72
N ALA A 55 -0.83 18.38 13.55
CA ALA A 55 -1.92 17.53 13.10
C ALA A 55 -2.87 18.34 12.21
N ARG A 56 -2.99 17.97 10.93
CA ARG A 56 -4.05 18.50 10.05
C ARG A 56 -5.41 17.85 10.31
N ALA A 57 -5.45 16.72 11.02
CA ALA A 57 -6.64 15.96 11.35
C ALA A 57 -6.52 15.38 12.78
N PRO A 58 -7.63 15.21 13.51
CA PRO A 58 -7.63 14.84 14.93
C PRO A 58 -7.06 13.46 15.27
N ALA A 59 -6.86 12.58 14.27
CA ALA A 59 -6.29 11.24 14.44
C ALA A 59 -4.99 11.03 13.63
N ALA A 60 -4.23 12.11 13.39
CA ALA A 60 -3.00 12.02 12.61
C ALA A 60 -1.91 11.25 13.39
N ARG A 61 -1.27 10.29 12.72
CA ARG A 61 -0.06 9.62 13.20
C ARG A 61 1.10 9.89 12.25
N VAL A 62 2.31 9.96 12.79
CA VAL A 62 3.54 10.13 12.01
C VAL A 62 4.37 8.88 12.13
N GLY A 63 4.72 8.29 10.99
CA GLY A 63 5.72 7.25 10.91
C GLY A 63 7.11 7.86 10.75
N MET A 64 8.11 7.21 11.32
CA MET A 64 9.52 7.51 11.11
C MET A 64 10.15 6.35 10.35
N GLY A 65 11.01 6.66 9.39
CA GLY A 65 11.92 5.70 8.78
C GLY A 65 13.33 6.24 8.79
N LEU A 66 14.29 5.34 8.81
CA LEU A 66 15.70 5.63 8.67
C LEU A 66 16.23 4.79 7.52
N VAL A 67 16.78 5.46 6.51
CA VAL A 67 17.58 4.76 5.49
C VAL A 67 19.04 4.85 5.87
N ILE A 68 19.72 3.71 5.93
CA ILE A 68 21.16 3.62 6.16
C ILE A 68 21.85 2.89 5.02
N ALA A 69 23.02 3.36 4.62
CA ALA A 69 23.90 2.69 3.69
C ALA A 69 25.25 2.42 4.38
N PRO A 70 25.47 1.21 4.95
CA PRO A 70 26.74 0.87 5.57
C PRO A 70 27.82 0.73 4.50
N ARG A 71 29.06 1.03 4.88
CA ARG A 71 30.23 0.88 4.03
C ARG A 71 30.60 -0.59 3.76
N PHE A 72 30.29 -1.48 4.69
CA PHE A 72 30.64 -2.90 4.61
C PHE A 72 29.41 -3.80 4.67
N ALA A 73 29.50 -4.91 3.94
CA ALA A 73 28.55 -6.01 4.00
C ALA A 73 29.30 -7.34 4.11
N ALA A 74 28.61 -8.38 4.58
CA ALA A 74 29.08 -9.76 4.51
C ALA A 74 28.08 -10.61 3.75
N ARG A 75 28.54 -11.74 3.22
CA ARG A 75 27.67 -12.71 2.56
C ARG A 75 27.11 -13.69 3.59
N GLU A 76 25.82 -14.00 3.51
CA GLU A 76 25.23 -15.08 4.30
C GLU A 76 25.91 -16.41 3.96
N LEU A 77 26.31 -17.18 4.97
CA LEU A 77 26.85 -18.51 4.75
C LEU A 77 25.69 -19.49 4.50
N ARG A 78 25.43 -19.80 3.23
CA ARG A 78 24.44 -20.81 2.82
C ARG A 78 25.10 -22.04 2.19
N PRO A 79 24.54 -23.25 2.37
CA PRO A 79 25.12 -24.51 1.87
C PRO A 79 25.25 -24.58 0.34
N ASP A 80 24.47 -23.80 -0.39
CA ASP A 80 24.42 -23.72 -1.86
C ASP A 80 25.38 -22.67 -2.45
N GLY A 81 26.08 -21.90 -1.61
CA GLY A 81 26.98 -20.82 -2.02
C GLY A 81 26.28 -19.55 -2.53
N ALA A 82 24.95 -19.52 -2.58
CA ALA A 82 24.15 -18.43 -3.13
C ALA A 82 23.72 -17.40 -2.06
N GLY A 83 24.52 -17.23 -1.01
CA GLY A 83 24.20 -16.32 0.08
C GLY A 83 24.00 -14.87 -0.38
N GLU A 84 22.97 -14.22 0.17
CA GLU A 84 22.69 -12.80 -0.04
C GLU A 84 23.73 -11.93 0.68
N LEU A 85 24.00 -10.74 0.15
CA LEU A 85 24.78 -9.72 0.84
C LEU A 85 23.92 -9.05 1.92
N ILE A 86 24.47 -8.98 3.13
CA ILE A 86 23.82 -8.39 4.30
C ILE A 86 24.73 -7.29 4.84
N GLY A 87 24.17 -6.09 5.02
CA GLY A 87 24.89 -4.98 5.64
C GLY A 87 25.29 -5.33 7.07
N LEU A 88 26.55 -5.13 7.40
CA LEU A 88 27.07 -5.28 8.75
C LEU A 88 27.05 -3.93 9.45
N TYR A 89 26.23 -3.80 10.48
CA TYR A 89 26.17 -2.57 11.25
C TYR A 89 25.51 -2.80 12.60
N ARG A 90 25.89 -1.97 13.57
CA ARG A 90 25.25 -1.87 14.87
C ARG A 90 25.20 -0.41 15.35
N PHE A 91 24.23 0.34 14.86
CA PHE A 91 24.06 1.76 15.18
C PHE A 91 23.03 1.99 16.29
N PRO A 92 23.39 2.60 17.43
CA PRO A 92 22.41 3.09 18.38
C PRO A 92 21.74 4.35 17.85
N LEU A 93 20.42 4.33 17.70
CA LEU A 93 19.59 5.49 17.40
C LEU A 93 18.93 5.96 18.69
N HIS A 94 19.15 7.23 19.04
CA HIS A 94 18.38 7.92 20.05
C HIS A 94 17.39 8.86 19.37
N TYR A 95 16.10 8.74 19.69
CA TYR A 95 15.14 9.70 19.17
C TYR A 95 14.16 10.18 20.24
N ARG A 96 13.76 11.43 20.07
CA ARG A 96 12.90 12.18 20.98
C ARG A 96 11.80 12.87 20.21
N VAL A 97 10.61 12.87 20.78
CA VAL A 97 9.49 13.67 20.28
C VAL A 97 9.13 14.69 21.33
N ARG A 98 9.28 15.97 20.99
CA ARG A 98 9.06 17.09 21.89
C ARG A 98 7.93 17.98 21.38
N ALA A 99 7.10 18.47 22.27
CA ALA A 99 6.11 19.49 21.95
C ALA A 99 6.71 20.90 22.04
N GLU A 100 6.02 21.87 21.43
CA GLU A 100 6.42 23.28 21.40
C GLU A 100 6.47 23.92 22.80
N ASP A 101 5.68 23.41 23.74
CA ASP A 101 5.68 23.79 25.16
C ASP A 101 6.85 23.18 25.96
N GLY A 102 7.69 22.37 25.30
CA GLY A 102 8.86 21.71 25.90
C GLY A 102 8.59 20.31 26.45
N GLU A 103 7.33 19.86 26.49
CA GLU A 103 6.96 18.52 26.94
C GLU A 103 7.64 17.45 26.07
N VAL A 104 8.24 16.44 26.70
CA VAL A 104 8.83 15.28 26.00
C VAL A 104 7.80 14.15 26.00
N LEU A 105 7.28 13.83 24.83
CA LEU A 105 6.27 12.78 24.65
C LEU A 105 6.90 11.40 24.47
N ILE A 106 8.06 11.35 23.80
CA ILE A 106 8.81 10.12 23.54
C ILE A 106 10.29 10.42 23.74
N ASP A 107 10.98 9.53 24.45
CA ASP A 107 12.44 9.51 24.60
C ASP A 107 12.90 8.05 24.57
N GLN A 108 13.46 7.59 23.46
CA GLN A 108 13.74 6.17 23.24
C GLN A 108 15.09 5.91 22.57
N TRP A 109 15.74 4.86 23.04
CA TRP A 109 16.92 4.27 22.43
C TRP A 109 16.53 3.01 21.66
N VAL A 110 16.95 2.94 20.40
CA VAL A 110 16.77 1.77 19.55
C VAL A 110 18.11 1.34 19.01
N LEU A 111 18.38 0.03 19.07
CA LEU A 111 19.56 -0.56 18.49
C LEU A 111 19.22 -1.04 17.08
N LEU A 112 19.90 -0.47 16.08
CA LEU A 112 19.79 -0.90 14.69
C LEU A 112 20.89 -1.89 14.41
N GLU A 113 20.54 -3.15 14.12
CA GLU A 113 21.51 -4.22 13.94
C GLU A 113 21.27 -4.98 12.64
N GLY A 114 22.29 -5.02 11.80
CA GLY A 114 22.33 -5.79 10.56
C GLY A 114 23.21 -7.02 10.72
N GLY A 115 22.67 -8.20 10.41
CA GLY A 115 23.41 -9.46 10.47
C GLY A 115 23.42 -10.18 11.83
N ALA A 116 22.76 -9.64 12.86
CA ALA A 116 22.74 -10.18 14.23
C ALA A 116 22.38 -11.68 14.33
N ASP A 117 21.44 -12.13 13.49
CA ASP A 117 20.86 -13.48 13.55
C ASP A 117 21.32 -14.40 12.41
N ARG A 118 22.33 -14.00 11.64
CA ARG A 118 22.78 -14.76 10.46
C ARG A 118 24.18 -15.30 10.66
N VAL A 119 24.42 -16.52 10.18
CA VAL A 119 25.77 -17.06 10.05
C VAL A 119 26.37 -16.43 8.80
N LEU A 120 27.42 -15.64 8.98
CA LEU A 120 28.04 -14.86 7.91
C LEU A 120 29.36 -15.48 7.49
N SER A 121 29.67 -15.39 6.19
CA SER A 121 31.03 -15.64 5.69
C SER A 121 31.97 -14.59 6.30
N GLN A 122 33.23 -14.97 6.53
CA GLN A 122 34.26 -14.04 7.02
C GLN A 122 34.64 -12.98 5.98
N ASP A 123 34.31 -13.20 4.70
CA ASP A 123 34.61 -12.27 3.62
C ASP A 123 33.73 -11.02 3.72
N GLN A 124 34.34 -9.91 4.12
CA GLN A 124 33.71 -8.58 4.09
C GLN A 124 33.87 -7.97 2.69
N VAL A 125 32.78 -7.39 2.19
CA VAL A 125 32.72 -6.70 0.91
C VAL A 125 32.50 -5.22 1.19
N GLU A 126 33.44 -4.38 0.75
CA GLU A 126 33.27 -2.93 0.77
C GLU A 126 32.28 -2.51 -0.32
N LEU A 127 31.32 -1.66 0.03
CA LEU A 127 30.26 -1.16 -0.83
C LEU A 127 30.60 0.24 -1.33
N GLY A 128 30.36 0.52 -2.62
CA GLY A 128 30.54 1.86 -3.21
C GLY A 128 31.99 2.31 -3.48
N GLY A 129 32.98 1.41 -3.43
CA GLY A 129 34.37 1.70 -3.82
C GLY A 129 34.56 1.95 -5.32
N ILE A 130 35.62 2.70 -5.68
CA ILE A 130 35.97 3.00 -7.08
C ILE A 130 36.69 1.79 -7.68
N GLY A 131 35.92 0.83 -8.19
CA GLY A 131 36.40 -0.37 -8.86
C GLY A 131 35.25 -1.06 -9.58
N LEU A 132 35.48 -1.55 -10.80
CA LEU A 132 34.46 -1.97 -11.77
C LEU A 132 33.55 -3.15 -11.34
N ASP A 133 33.77 -3.77 -10.17
CA ASP A 133 32.99 -4.92 -9.67
C ASP A 133 32.40 -4.70 -8.27
N VAL A 134 32.36 -3.46 -7.76
CA VAL A 134 31.80 -3.19 -6.42
C VAL A 134 30.26 -3.13 -6.47
N PRO A 135 29.53 -3.95 -5.70
CA PRO A 135 28.08 -3.81 -5.59
C PRO A 135 27.73 -2.42 -5.04
N GLY A 136 26.73 -1.78 -5.66
CA GLY A 136 26.24 -0.47 -5.24
C GLY A 136 25.86 -0.43 -3.75
N PRO A 137 25.74 0.77 -3.15
CA PRO A 137 25.45 0.90 -1.73
C PRO A 137 24.18 0.15 -1.35
N LEU A 138 24.28 -0.73 -0.36
CA LEU A 138 23.14 -1.46 0.18
C LEU A 138 22.32 -0.52 1.08
N ALA A 139 21.28 0.09 0.53
CA ALA A 139 20.36 0.93 1.31
C ALA A 139 19.37 0.06 2.09
N VAL A 140 19.36 0.18 3.41
CA VAL A 140 18.41 -0.50 4.30
C VAL A 140 17.39 0.51 4.81
N ASP A 141 16.09 0.26 4.60
CA ASP A 141 14.99 1.07 5.14
C ASP A 141 14.47 0.46 6.44
N VAL A 142 14.70 1.14 7.57
CA VAL A 142 14.18 0.77 8.88
C VAL A 142 12.95 1.62 9.17
N ARG A 143 11.81 1.00 9.46
CA ARG A 143 10.58 1.69 9.82
C ARG A 143 10.25 1.50 11.29
N PHE A 144 9.86 2.59 11.94
CA PHE A 144 9.48 2.61 13.35
C PHE A 144 7.97 2.71 13.51
N ASP A 145 7.50 2.32 14.68
CA ASP A 145 6.09 2.42 15.00
C ASP A 145 5.61 3.88 14.95
N PRO A 146 4.44 4.11 14.36
CA PRO A 146 3.91 5.45 14.20
C PRO A 146 3.42 6.02 15.54
N PHE A 147 3.79 7.26 15.84
CA PHE A 147 3.34 7.94 17.06
C PHE A 147 2.17 8.90 16.79
N PRO A 148 1.26 9.11 17.77
CA PRO A 148 0.15 10.04 17.61
C PRO A 148 0.62 11.50 17.63
N LEU A 149 -0.05 12.35 16.84
CA LEU A 149 0.06 13.81 16.95
C LEU A 149 -1.14 14.34 17.76
N PRO A 150 -0.95 14.86 18.98
CA PRO A 150 -2.04 15.44 19.77
C PRO A 150 -2.68 16.63 19.02
N PRO A 151 -4.01 16.74 19.03
CA PRO A 151 -4.69 17.89 18.42
C PRO A 151 -4.28 19.18 19.12
N GLY A 152 -4.04 20.24 18.34
CA GLY A 152 -3.71 21.57 18.86
C GLY A 152 -2.24 21.76 19.30
N LYS A 153 -1.42 20.70 19.36
CA LYS A 153 0.01 20.81 19.67
C LYS A 153 0.88 20.73 18.41
N ARG A 154 2.00 21.46 18.42
CA ARG A 154 3.07 21.30 17.44
C ARG A 154 4.17 20.44 18.05
N LEU A 155 4.62 19.43 17.32
CA LEU A 155 5.64 18.48 17.76
C LEU A 155 6.89 18.57 16.90
N ARG A 156 8.04 18.21 17.44
CA ARG A 156 9.30 18.11 16.72
C ARG A 156 9.95 16.77 17.05
N LEU A 157 10.45 16.09 16.03
CA LEU A 157 11.26 14.89 16.21
C LEU A 157 12.74 15.27 16.14
N GLU A 158 13.49 14.82 17.12
CA GLU A 158 14.94 14.96 17.22
C GLU A 158 15.53 13.55 17.23
N ALA A 159 16.53 13.28 16.39
CA ALA A 159 17.16 11.98 16.27
C ALA A 159 18.67 12.14 16.21
N VAL A 160 19.39 11.32 16.97
CA VAL A 160 20.85 11.25 16.98
C VAL A 160 21.24 9.81 16.69
N LEU A 161 21.98 9.60 15.62
CA LEU A 161 22.54 8.30 15.27
C LEU A 161 23.98 8.24 15.78
N LEU A 162 24.27 7.31 16.69
CA LEU A 162 25.60 7.12 17.25
C LEU A 162 26.46 6.20 16.38
N PRO A 163 27.79 6.33 16.42
CA PRO A 163 28.70 5.47 15.65
C PRO A 163 28.58 4.00 16.07
N ASP A 164 28.78 3.11 15.10
CA ASP A 164 28.94 1.68 15.35
C ASP A 164 30.31 1.43 16.00
N ARG A 165 30.29 0.74 17.15
CA ARG A 165 31.50 0.37 17.90
C ARG A 165 31.88 -1.10 17.73
N LEU A 166 30.99 -1.93 17.18
CA LEU A 166 31.18 -3.37 17.07
C LEU A 166 31.78 -3.75 15.71
N TYR A 167 31.13 -3.35 14.62
CA TYR A 167 31.58 -3.68 13.27
C TYR A 167 32.44 -2.58 12.64
N SER A 168 32.63 -1.47 13.36
CA SER A 168 33.29 -0.26 12.82
C SER A 168 32.68 0.17 11.48
N ALA A 169 31.37 -0.05 11.32
CA ALA A 169 30.68 0.29 10.10
C ALA A 169 30.58 1.81 9.97
N ASP A 170 31.20 2.34 8.92
CA ASP A 170 30.97 3.72 8.49
C ASP A 170 29.64 3.80 7.72
N LEU A 171 28.95 4.94 7.83
CA LEU A 171 27.78 5.23 7.01
C LEU A 171 28.19 6.06 5.79
N ILE A 172 27.83 5.57 4.61
CA ILE A 172 27.91 6.33 3.36
C ILE A 172 26.79 7.38 3.35
N GLN A 173 25.61 7.01 3.83
CA GLN A 173 24.43 7.86 3.88
C GLN A 173 23.50 7.41 5.01
N ALA A 174 22.93 8.38 5.73
CA ALA A 174 21.80 8.16 6.64
C ALA A 174 20.73 9.23 6.42
N GLU A 175 19.47 8.82 6.32
CA GLU A 175 18.37 9.74 6.07
C GLU A 175 17.19 9.47 7.01
N LEU A 176 16.79 10.51 7.74
CA LEU A 176 15.54 10.52 8.48
C LEU A 176 14.40 10.83 7.51
N ARG A 177 13.40 9.95 7.47
CA ARG A 177 12.20 10.10 6.67
C ARG A 177 10.98 10.13 7.56
N LEU A 178 10.09 11.09 7.35
CA LEU A 178 8.81 11.15 8.04
C LEU A 178 7.68 10.87 7.07
N PHE A 179 6.75 10.04 7.53
CA PHE A 179 5.59 9.57 6.76
C PHE A 179 4.31 10.02 7.45
N ARG A 180 3.31 10.43 6.66
CA ARG A 180 1.97 10.62 7.20
C ARG A 180 1.28 9.27 7.18
N GLN A 181 0.87 8.77 8.33
CA GLN A 181 0.08 7.55 8.31
C GLN A 181 -1.38 7.88 8.00
N PRO A 182 -1.95 7.29 6.94
CA PRO A 182 -3.39 7.36 6.74
C PRO A 182 -4.06 6.59 7.88
N VAL A 183 -5.21 7.08 8.34
CA VAL A 183 -6.08 6.32 9.24
C VAL A 183 -6.38 4.99 8.56
N SER A 184 -6.23 3.87 9.28
CA SER A 184 -6.48 2.52 8.74
C SER A 184 -7.83 2.49 8.03
N ALA A 185 -7.78 2.39 6.70
CA ALA A 185 -8.96 2.34 5.86
C ALA A 185 -9.43 0.89 5.63
N TYR A 186 -8.93 -0.06 6.42
CA TYR A 186 -9.25 -1.48 6.27
C TYR A 186 -10.75 -1.75 6.30
N ALA A 187 -11.49 -1.07 7.18
CA ALA A 187 -12.95 -1.17 7.23
C ALA A 187 -13.63 -0.68 5.94
N LEU A 188 -13.15 0.44 5.38
CA LEU A 188 -13.64 1.02 4.12
C LEU A 188 -13.28 0.12 2.92
N VAL A 189 -12.06 -0.41 2.88
CA VAL A 189 -11.63 -1.37 1.85
C VAL A 189 -12.51 -2.62 1.91
N ARG A 190 -12.70 -3.20 3.10
CA ARG A 190 -13.54 -4.39 3.28
C ARG A 190 -14.99 -4.14 2.84
N GLN A 191 -15.55 -2.99 3.20
CA GLN A 191 -16.89 -2.58 2.74
C GLN A 191 -16.93 -2.37 1.22
N GLY A 192 -15.94 -1.72 0.64
CA GLY A 192 -15.82 -1.54 -0.82
C GLY A 192 -15.74 -2.88 -1.57
N VAL A 193 -14.95 -3.83 -1.08
CA VAL A 193 -14.87 -5.20 -1.62
C VAL A 193 -16.22 -5.91 -1.53
N ALA A 194 -16.91 -5.83 -0.40
CA ALA A 194 -18.23 -6.46 -0.24
C ALA A 194 -19.27 -5.87 -1.22
N VAL A 195 -19.29 -4.54 -1.38
CA VAL A 195 -20.18 -3.86 -2.34
C VAL A 195 -19.82 -4.22 -3.78
N LEU A 196 -18.53 -4.34 -4.11
CA LEU A 196 -18.06 -4.78 -5.41
C LEU A 196 -18.51 -6.22 -5.72
N CYS A 197 -18.38 -7.14 -4.77
CA CYS A 197 -18.87 -8.52 -4.92
C CYS A 197 -20.39 -8.57 -5.11
N ALA A 198 -21.15 -7.75 -4.37
CA ALA A 198 -22.60 -7.67 -4.50
C ALA A 198 -23.03 -7.12 -5.88
N GLY A 199 -22.34 -6.08 -6.37
CA GLY A 199 -22.56 -5.51 -7.70
C GLY A 199 -22.27 -6.51 -8.83
N LEU A 200 -21.15 -7.25 -8.72
CA LEU A 200 -20.80 -8.30 -9.68
C LEU A 200 -21.83 -9.43 -9.70
N ALA A 201 -22.31 -9.87 -8.54
CA ALA A 201 -23.36 -10.89 -8.45
C ALA A 201 -24.67 -10.42 -9.14
N LEU A 202 -25.05 -9.16 -8.94
CA LEU A 202 -26.21 -8.55 -9.61
C LEU A 202 -26.03 -8.47 -11.13
N MET A 203 -24.84 -8.08 -11.62
CA MET A 203 -24.54 -8.07 -13.05
C MET A 203 -24.62 -9.48 -13.66
N LEU A 204 -24.06 -10.49 -12.98
CA LEU A 204 -24.10 -11.88 -13.44
C LEU A 204 -25.53 -12.44 -13.48
N LEU A 205 -26.36 -12.10 -12.49
CA LEU A 205 -27.78 -12.47 -12.48
C LEU A 205 -28.56 -11.78 -13.62
N GLY A 206 -28.31 -10.48 -13.86
CA GLY A 206 -28.90 -9.74 -14.98
C GLY A 206 -28.49 -10.31 -16.34
N LEU A 207 -27.20 -10.59 -16.52
CA LEU A 207 -26.66 -11.22 -17.73
C LEU A 207 -27.22 -12.63 -17.94
N GLY A 208 -27.28 -13.44 -16.88
CA GLY A 208 -27.85 -14.79 -16.92
C GLY A 208 -29.34 -14.79 -17.26
N ALA A 209 -30.10 -13.80 -16.78
CA ALA A 209 -31.50 -13.62 -17.12
C ALA A 209 -31.70 -13.23 -18.60
N GLU A 210 -30.90 -12.29 -19.13
CA GLU A 210 -30.92 -11.94 -20.55
C GLU A 210 -30.55 -13.14 -21.45
N LEU A 211 -29.51 -13.91 -21.08
CA LEU A 211 -29.10 -15.11 -21.82
C LEU A 211 -30.17 -16.21 -21.82
N ARG A 212 -30.92 -16.39 -20.71
CA ARG A 212 -32.06 -17.32 -20.66
C ARG A 212 -33.22 -16.87 -21.54
N VAL A 213 -33.51 -15.58 -21.60
CA VAL A 213 -34.55 -15.01 -22.49
C VAL A 213 -34.14 -15.19 -23.95
N ALA A 214 -32.89 -14.91 -24.29
CA ALA A 214 -32.35 -15.12 -25.63
C ALA A 214 -32.42 -16.59 -26.07
N ARG A 215 -32.04 -17.53 -25.19
CA ARG A 215 -32.16 -18.98 -25.47
C ARG A 215 -33.60 -19.46 -25.63
N ARG A 216 -34.56 -18.87 -24.90
CA ARG A 216 -35.99 -19.19 -25.05
C ARG A 216 -36.57 -18.67 -26.35
N ALA A 217 -36.16 -17.48 -26.80
CA ALA A 217 -36.58 -16.91 -28.08
C ALA A 217 -36.10 -17.76 -29.28
N VAL A 218 -34.89 -18.34 -29.19
CA VAL A 218 -34.36 -19.25 -30.24
C VAL A 218 -35.06 -20.62 -30.25
N ARG A 219 -35.65 -21.05 -29.13
CA ARG A 219 -36.35 -22.35 -29.01
C ARG A 219 -37.86 -22.28 -29.32
N GLN A 220 -38.42 -21.11 -29.56
CA GLN A 220 -39.82 -21.01 -29.98
C GLN A 220 -39.92 -21.38 -31.48
N PRO A 221 -40.73 -22.39 -31.85
CA PRO A 221 -41.02 -22.64 -33.26
C PRO A 221 -41.75 -21.41 -33.84
N PRO A 222 -41.54 -21.08 -35.14
CA PRO A 222 -42.26 -19.99 -35.76
C PRO A 222 -43.76 -20.22 -35.60
N ALA A 223 -44.49 -19.21 -35.11
CA ALA A 223 -45.93 -19.27 -34.99
C ALA A 223 -46.54 -19.65 -36.36
N PRO A 224 -47.51 -20.58 -36.43
CA PRO A 224 -48.12 -20.95 -37.70
C PRO A 224 -48.71 -19.68 -38.34
N ALA A 225 -48.31 -19.43 -39.59
CA ALA A 225 -48.82 -18.31 -40.35
C ALA A 225 -50.35 -18.41 -40.38
N ALA A 226 -51.03 -17.40 -39.85
CA ALA A 226 -52.48 -17.28 -40.00
C ALA A 226 -52.75 -17.10 -41.50
N HIS A 227 -53.23 -18.15 -42.16
CA HIS A 227 -53.78 -18.03 -43.51
C HIS A 227 -54.96 -17.05 -43.45
N PRO A 228 -54.97 -15.97 -44.26
CA PRO A 228 -56.13 -15.12 -44.33
C PRO A 228 -57.28 -15.94 -44.94
N ALA A 229 -58.36 -16.08 -44.17
CA ALA A 229 -59.60 -16.66 -44.67
C ALA A 229 -60.15 -15.78 -45.79
N VAL A 230 -59.99 -16.23 -47.03
CA VAL A 230 -60.66 -15.64 -48.20
C VAL A 230 -62.15 -15.93 -48.06
N SER A 231 -62.94 -14.91 -47.73
CA SER A 231 -64.40 -14.99 -47.79
C SER A 231 -64.85 -14.87 -49.26
N THR A 232 -65.04 -16.00 -49.92
CA THR A 232 -65.81 -16.07 -51.17
C THR A 232 -67.28 -15.84 -50.85
N ARG A 233 -67.80 -14.61 -51.08
CA ARG A 233 -69.24 -14.40 -51.26
C ARG A 233 -69.62 -14.88 -52.66
N LEU A 234 -70.25 -16.04 -52.72
CA LEU A 234 -70.97 -16.58 -53.88
C LEU A 234 -72.38 -16.97 -53.40
N GLY A 235 -73.41 -16.53 -54.13
CA GLY A 235 -74.82 -16.85 -53.92
C GLY A 235 -75.66 -15.59 -53.64
N LEU A 236 -76.25 -14.90 -54.62
CA LEU A 236 -77.43 -15.22 -55.44
C LEU A 236 -78.76 -15.32 -54.64
N ASP A 237 -79.70 -14.50 -55.12
CA ASP A 237 -81.16 -14.61 -55.11
C ASP A 237 -81.98 -14.14 -53.89
N ALA A 238 -82.53 -12.92 -54.01
CA ALA A 238 -83.97 -12.71 -54.26
C ALA A 238 -84.21 -11.29 -54.80
#